data_AF-A0A5B2TV41-F1
#
_entry.id   AF-A0A5B2TV41-F1
#
_cell.length_a   1.000
_cell.length_b   1.000
_cell.length_c   1.000
_cell.angle_alpha   90.00
_cell.angle_beta   90.00
_cell.angle_gamma   90.00
#
_symmetry.space_group_name_H-M   'P 1'
#
loop_
_entity.id
_entity.type
_entity.pdbx_description
1 polymer ?
#
loop_
_entity_poly.entity_id
_entity_poly.type
_entity_poly.pdbx_seq_one_letter_code
_entity_poly.pdbx_strand_id
1 'polypeptide(L)'
;METAERKESIQEKRERLKDLSSRAKAIREELLKKCKTPQEVAELEAMSINDLIVKYIYQDEKNQIFNTFKGWIKNGFSVRKGEKAFLLWGRKKQTVEDAKGEEKTEELEFFPVTYVFSNLQVKAFSNGQN
;
A
#
# COMPACT_ATOMS: atom_id res chain seq x y z
N MET A 1 17.11 22.81 -20.56
CA MET A 1 15.72 22.37 -20.83
C MET A 1 15.39 21.30 -19.80
N GLU A 2 14.61 21.68 -18.80
CA GLU A 2 14.19 20.78 -17.73
C GLU A 2 12.97 20.00 -18.25
N THR A 3 13.15 18.73 -18.59
CA THR A 3 12.06 17.87 -19.05
C THR A 3 11.13 17.61 -17.88
N ALA A 4 9.96 18.26 -17.87
CA ALA A 4 8.90 17.92 -16.92
C ALA A 4 8.54 16.44 -17.08
N GLU A 5 8.89 15.61 -16.08
CA GLU A 5 8.54 14.20 -16.06
C GLU A 5 7.02 14.04 -16.19
N ARG A 6 6.56 13.30 -17.22
CA ARG A 6 5.14 13.00 -17.42
C ARG A 6 4.60 12.29 -16.18
N LYS A 7 3.65 12.91 -15.49
CA LYS A 7 2.98 12.29 -14.33
C LYS A 7 2.14 11.11 -14.81
N GLU A 8 2.37 9.95 -14.19
CA GLU A 8 1.62 8.72 -14.44
C GLU A 8 0.12 8.92 -14.15
N SER A 9 -0.72 8.57 -15.12
CA SER A 9 -2.18 8.65 -15.04
C SER A 9 -2.75 7.63 -14.05
N ILE A 10 -4.00 7.83 -13.64
CA ILE A 10 -4.67 6.89 -12.74
C ILE A 10 -4.87 5.51 -13.39
N GLN A 11 -5.03 5.47 -14.72
CA GLN A 11 -5.19 4.21 -15.45
C GLN A 11 -3.87 3.43 -15.48
N GLU A 12 -2.74 4.09 -15.75
CA GLU A 12 -1.41 3.47 -15.71
C GLU A 12 -1.12 2.88 -14.32
N LYS A 13 -1.46 3.59 -13.25
CA LYS A 13 -1.34 3.08 -11.86
C LYS A 13 -2.19 1.83 -11.62
N ARG A 14 -3.41 1.80 -12.15
CA ARG A 14 -4.30 0.63 -12.06
C ARG A 14 -3.75 -0.56 -12.82
N GLU A 15 -3.21 -0.36 -14.02
CA GLU A 15 -2.58 -1.44 -14.77
C GLU A 15 -1.35 -2.00 -14.04
N ARG A 16 -0.51 -1.13 -13.45
CA ARG A 16 0.60 -1.56 -12.60
C ARG A 16 0.11 -2.37 -11.38
N LEU A 17 -0.99 -1.95 -10.74
CA LEU A 17 -1.56 -2.71 -9.63
C LEU A 17 -2.18 -4.05 -10.06
N LYS A 18 -2.74 -4.14 -11.26
CA LYS A 18 -3.20 -5.42 -11.82
C LYS A 18 -2.02 -6.36 -12.03
N ASP A 19 -0.92 -5.90 -12.60
CA ASP A 19 0.32 -6.68 -12.75
C ASP A 19 0.86 -7.16 -11.40
N LEU A 20 0.97 -6.26 -10.40
CA LEU A 20 1.38 -6.63 -9.04
C LEU A 20 0.44 -7.67 -8.41
N SER A 21 -0.86 -7.53 -8.65
CA SER A 21 -1.86 -8.48 -8.16
C SER A 21 -1.73 -9.85 -8.82
N SER A 22 -1.46 -9.89 -10.13
CA SER A 22 -1.21 -11.14 -10.86
C SER A 22 0.04 -11.84 -10.34
N ARG A 23 1.13 -11.09 -10.11
CA ARG A 23 2.36 -11.63 -9.51
C ARG A 23 2.11 -12.15 -8.10
N ALA A 24 1.38 -11.41 -7.27
CA ALA A 24 1.01 -11.83 -5.93
C ALA A 24 0.19 -13.13 -5.92
N LYS A 25 -0.75 -13.30 -6.86
CA LYS A 25 -1.51 -14.55 -7.02
C LYS A 25 -0.61 -15.72 -7.43
N ALA A 26 0.28 -15.52 -8.39
CA ALA A 26 1.24 -16.55 -8.79
C ALA A 26 2.15 -16.96 -7.61
N ILE A 27 2.64 -15.98 -6.83
CA ILE A 27 3.41 -16.25 -5.60
C ILE A 27 2.59 -17.07 -4.60
N ARG A 28 1.32 -16.73 -4.39
CA ARG A 28 0.42 -17.52 -3.52
C ARG A 28 0.33 -18.97 -3.99
N GLU A 29 0.08 -19.19 -5.28
CA GLU A 29 -0.04 -20.54 -5.83
C GLU A 29 1.26 -21.36 -5.64
N GLU A 30 2.42 -20.74 -5.87
CA GLU A 30 3.72 -21.39 -5.66
C GLU A 30 4.01 -21.68 -4.18
N LEU A 31 3.58 -20.80 -3.27
CA LEU A 31 3.72 -21.02 -1.83
C LEU A 31 2.78 -22.13 -1.34
N LEU A 32 1.53 -22.16 -1.82
CA LEU A 32 0.56 -23.21 -1.48
C LEU A 32 1.08 -24.61 -1.85
N LYS A 33 1.77 -24.74 -3.00
CA LYS A 33 2.42 -26.01 -3.40
C LYS A 33 3.54 -26.46 -2.46
N LYS A 34 4.15 -25.51 -1.73
CA LYS A 34 5.28 -25.77 -0.82
C LYS A 34 4.84 -25.96 0.64
N CYS A 35 3.63 -25.54 0.99
CA CYS A 35 3.06 -25.75 2.32
C CYS A 35 2.98 -27.25 2.64
N LYS A 36 3.36 -27.62 3.86
CA LYS A 36 3.38 -29.00 4.34
C LYS A 36 2.28 -29.27 5.37
N THR A 37 1.73 -28.21 5.95
CA THR A 37 0.72 -28.30 7.01
C THR A 37 -0.55 -27.54 6.63
N PRO A 38 -1.73 -27.98 7.13
CA PRO A 38 -2.97 -27.24 6.95
C PRO A 38 -2.93 -25.82 7.54
N GLN A 39 -2.13 -25.62 8.59
CA GLN A 39 -1.96 -24.31 9.22
C GLN A 39 -1.28 -23.31 8.27
N GLU A 40 -0.18 -23.70 7.62
CA GLU A 40 0.52 -22.83 6.65
C GLU A 40 -0.39 -22.46 5.47
N VAL A 41 -1.24 -23.39 5.03
CA VAL A 41 -2.24 -23.13 3.98
C VAL A 41 -3.25 -22.09 4.44
N ALA A 42 -3.85 -22.29 5.63
CA ALA A 42 -4.84 -21.36 6.18
C ALA A 42 -4.27 -19.95 6.39
N GLU A 43 -3.03 -19.84 6.89
CA GLU A 43 -2.35 -18.56 7.06
C GLU A 43 -2.11 -17.85 5.73
N LEU A 44 -1.72 -18.59 4.70
CA LEU A 44 -1.47 -18.04 3.36
C LEU A 44 -2.76 -17.64 2.64
N GLU A 45 -3.84 -18.41 2.81
CA GLU A 45 -5.18 -18.10 2.28
C GLU A 45 -5.79 -16.87 2.96
N ALA A 46 -5.52 -16.66 4.25
CA ALA A 46 -5.98 -15.50 5.01
C ALA A 46 -5.29 -14.19 4.60
N MET A 47 -4.10 -14.25 3.99
CA MET A 47 -3.42 -13.04 3.49
C MET A 47 -4.23 -12.37 2.38
N SER A 48 -4.35 -11.05 2.41
CA SER A 48 -4.92 -10.29 1.30
C SER A 48 -3.92 -10.15 0.14
N ILE A 49 -4.40 -9.70 -1.02
CA ILE A 49 -3.50 -9.37 -2.14
C ILE A 49 -2.51 -8.27 -1.74
N ASN A 50 -2.94 -7.28 -0.95
CA ASN A 50 -2.05 -6.22 -0.48
C ASN A 50 -0.96 -6.79 0.45
N ASP A 51 -1.31 -7.73 1.33
CA ASP A 51 -0.34 -8.37 2.23
C ASP A 51 0.72 -9.14 1.43
N LEU A 52 0.31 -9.84 0.38
CA LEU A 52 1.23 -10.54 -0.52
C LEU A 52 2.13 -9.59 -1.30
N ILE A 53 1.57 -8.49 -1.84
CA ILE A 53 2.37 -7.48 -2.55
C ILE A 53 3.42 -6.89 -1.60
N VAL A 54 3.02 -6.50 -0.39
CA VAL A 54 3.96 -5.94 0.59
C VAL A 54 5.02 -6.98 0.95
N LYS A 55 4.61 -8.18 1.38
CA LYS A 55 5.51 -9.18 1.94
C LYS A 55 6.48 -9.79 0.93
N TYR A 56 6.04 -10.02 -0.30
CA TYR A 56 6.81 -10.79 -1.28
C TYR A 56 7.29 -9.97 -2.49
N ILE A 57 6.84 -8.73 -2.65
CA ILE A 57 7.24 -7.88 -3.79
C ILE A 57 7.94 -6.60 -3.32
N TYR A 58 7.42 -5.92 -2.30
CA TYR A 58 7.98 -4.65 -1.84
C TYR A 58 8.98 -4.78 -0.69
N GLN A 59 8.83 -5.79 0.17
CA GLN A 59 9.76 -6.03 1.25
C GLN A 59 11.10 -6.56 0.74
N ASP A 60 12.17 -6.03 1.32
CA ASP A 60 13.55 -6.50 1.16
C ASP A 60 14.29 -6.32 2.49
N GLU A 61 15.58 -6.61 2.55
CA GLU A 61 16.40 -6.51 3.78
C GLU A 61 16.24 -5.19 4.55
N LYS A 62 15.95 -4.09 3.87
CA LYS A 62 15.84 -2.74 4.46
C LYS A 62 14.41 -2.21 4.48
N ASN A 63 13.62 -2.53 3.45
CA ASN A 63 12.22 -2.16 3.32
C ASN A 63 11.37 -3.18 4.09
N GLN A 64 11.07 -2.89 5.35
CA GLN A 64 10.43 -3.86 6.25
C GLN A 64 9.04 -3.41 6.67
N ILE A 65 8.84 -2.11 6.88
CA ILE A 65 7.59 -1.57 7.41
C ILE A 65 7.03 -0.57 6.42
N PHE A 66 5.77 -0.76 6.05
CA PHE A 66 5.05 0.14 5.14
C PHE A 66 3.85 0.73 5.85
N ASN A 67 3.65 2.02 5.68
CA ASN A 67 2.47 2.71 6.21
C ASN A 67 2.03 3.83 5.28
N THR A 68 0.76 4.23 5.39
CA THR A 68 0.26 5.43 4.69
C THR A 68 0.96 6.68 5.22
N PHE A 69 0.94 7.77 4.45
CA PHE A 69 1.46 9.05 4.91
C PHE A 69 0.87 9.45 6.27
N LYS A 70 -0.48 9.40 6.41
CA LYS A 70 -1.17 9.71 7.67
C LYS A 70 -0.78 8.76 8.80
N GLY A 71 -0.57 7.48 8.50
CA GLY A 71 -0.12 6.49 9.47
C GLY A 71 1.28 6.79 10.01
N TRP A 72 2.21 7.24 9.15
CA TRP A 72 3.53 7.69 9.60
C TRP A 72 3.46 8.93 10.49
N ILE A 73 2.65 9.93 10.11
CA ILE A 73 2.42 11.13 10.92
C ILE A 73 1.89 10.75 12.31
N LYS A 74 0.91 9.85 12.38
CA LYS A 74 0.37 9.32 13.65
C LYS A 74 1.43 8.62 14.48
N ASN A 75 2.39 7.96 13.84
CA ASN A 75 3.50 7.26 14.49
C ASN A 75 4.69 8.17 14.84
N GLY A 76 4.59 9.49 14.65
CA GLY A 76 5.67 10.43 14.98
C GLY A 76 6.75 10.59 13.89
N PHE A 77 6.44 10.19 12.66
CA PHE A 77 7.35 10.27 11.52
C PHE A 77 6.76 11.11 10.37
N SER A 78 7.64 11.72 9.57
CA SER A 78 7.29 12.42 8.34
C SER A 78 7.98 11.76 7.15
N VAL A 79 7.28 11.61 6.03
CA VAL A 79 7.89 11.19 4.77
C VAL A 79 8.85 12.28 4.27
N ARG A 80 10.07 11.88 3.86
CA ARG A 80 11.07 12.80 3.31
C ARG A 80 10.57 13.42 2.00
N LYS A 81 10.92 14.68 1.75
CA LYS A 81 10.50 15.39 0.55
C LYS A 81 11.10 14.71 -0.70
N GLY A 82 10.26 14.45 -1.71
CA GLY A 82 10.66 13.85 -2.98
C GLY A 82 10.59 12.32 -3.02
N GLU A 83 10.25 11.67 -1.91
CA GLU A 83 10.08 10.21 -1.86
C GLU A 83 8.90 9.74 -2.72
N LYS A 84 9.12 8.63 -3.44
CA LYS A 84 8.10 8.02 -4.30
C LYS A 84 7.33 6.95 -3.53
N ALA A 85 6.01 7.05 -3.53
CA ALA A 85 5.16 6.09 -2.84
C ALA A 85 5.09 4.74 -3.57
N PHE A 86 4.85 3.70 -2.78
CA PHE A 86 4.43 2.39 -3.25
C PHE A 86 2.91 2.35 -3.40
N LEU A 87 2.43 1.63 -4.41
CA LEU A 87 1.00 1.55 -4.72
C LEU A 87 0.39 0.29 -4.10
N LEU A 88 -0.80 0.42 -3.54
CA LEU A 88 -1.66 -0.69 -3.14
C LEU A 88 -3.12 -0.43 -3.55
N TRP A 89 -3.97 -1.45 -3.47
CA TRP A 89 -5.41 -1.24 -3.57
C TRP A 89 -5.94 -0.61 -2.27
N GLY A 90 -6.67 0.49 -2.40
CA GLY A 90 -7.40 1.09 -1.30
C GLY A 90 -8.69 0.33 -1.00
N ARG A 91 -9.40 0.75 0.06
CA ARG A 91 -10.66 0.14 0.45
C ARG A 91 -11.79 0.64 -0.46
N LYS A 92 -12.73 -0.25 -0.81
CA LYS A 92 -13.94 0.12 -1.56
C LYS A 92 -14.88 1.02 -0.78
N LYS A 93 -14.95 0.83 0.55
CA LYS A 93 -15.78 1.64 1.43
C LYS A 93 -15.04 2.90 1.83
N GLN A 94 -15.64 4.06 1.56
CA GLN A 94 -15.15 5.36 1.99
C GLN A 94 -16.23 6.07 2.81
N THR A 95 -15.81 6.72 3.89
CA THR A 95 -16.68 7.66 4.60
C THR A 95 -16.60 8.99 3.88
N VAL A 96 -17.75 9.49 3.45
CA VAL A 96 -17.92 10.83 2.87
C VAL A 96 -18.85 11.62 3.77
N GLU A 97 -18.57 12.91 3.92
CA GLU A 97 -19.48 13.84 4.59
C GLU A 97 -20.46 14.38 3.53
N ASP A 98 -21.75 14.30 3.80
CA ASP A 98 -22.75 14.87 2.91
C ASP A 98 -22.85 16.40 3.05
N ALA A 99 -23.67 17.04 2.22
CA ALA A 99 -23.86 18.49 2.25
C ALA A 99 -24.46 19.02 3.57
N LYS A 100 -24.93 18.14 4.46
CA LYS A 100 -25.52 18.46 5.76
C LYS A 100 -24.57 18.15 6.93
N GLY A 101 -23.36 17.67 6.65
CA GLY A 101 -22.39 17.29 7.68
C GLY A 101 -22.58 15.88 8.24
N GLU A 102 -23.44 15.05 7.64
CA GLU A 102 -23.65 13.67 8.07
C GLU A 102 -22.65 12.73 7.40
N GLU A 103 -21.98 11.88 8.19
CA GLU A 103 -21.07 10.86 7.67
C GLU A 103 -21.87 9.71 7.02
N LYS A 104 -21.68 9.52 5.72
CA LYS A 104 -22.21 8.39 4.98
C LYS A 104 -21.08 7.48 4.52
N THR A 105 -21.28 6.17 4.65
CA THR A 105 -20.39 5.20 4.00
C THR A 105 -20.87 4.95 2.58
N GLU A 106 -20.02 5.24 1.61
CA GLU A 106 -20.24 4.92 0.21
C GLU A 106 -19.33 3.78 -0.22
N GLU A 107 -19.88 2.86 -1.01
CA GLU A 107 -19.12 1.78 -1.63
C GLU A 107 -18.80 2.13 -3.08
N LEU A 108 -17.50 2.23 -3.37
CA LEU A 108 -16.99 2.52 -4.70
C LEU A 108 -17.17 1.29 -5.61
N GLU A 109 -17.54 1.54 -6.87
CA GLU A 109 -17.63 0.52 -7.91
C GLU A 109 -16.31 -0.25 -8.09
N PHE A 110 -15.18 0.47 -7.98
CA PHE A 110 -13.84 -0.06 -8.13
C PHE A 110 -12.99 0.19 -6.89
N PHE A 111 -12.01 -0.69 -6.65
CA PHE A 111 -10.99 -0.44 -5.64
C PHE A 111 -10.16 0.79 -6.04
N PRO A 112 -10.04 1.82 -5.17
CA PRO A 112 -9.21 2.97 -5.45
C PRO A 112 -7.72 2.62 -5.36
N VAL A 113 -6.86 3.50 -5.82
CA VAL A 113 -5.40 3.40 -5.61
C VAL A 113 -5.06 4.08 -4.29
N THR A 114 -4.24 3.42 -3.47
CA THR A 114 -3.69 4.02 -2.24
C THR A 114 -2.17 4.02 -2.26
N TYR A 115 -1.58 4.89 -1.43
CA TYR A 115 -0.15 5.16 -1.39
C TYR A 115 0.40 4.84 0.00
N VAL A 116 1.45 4.04 0.03
CA VAL A 116 2.21 3.72 1.25
C VAL A 116 3.68 4.04 1.06
N PHE A 117 4.38 4.24 2.16
CA PHE A 117 5.80 4.58 2.22
C PHE A 117 6.50 3.61 3.15
N SER A 118 7.72 3.23 2.78
CA SER A 118 8.60 2.38 3.59
C SER A 118 9.19 3.13 4.78
N ASN A 119 9.64 2.39 5.81
CA ASN A 119 10.46 2.88 6.91
C ASN A 119 11.73 3.61 6.42
N LEU A 120 12.22 3.27 5.23
CA LEU A 120 13.36 3.94 4.61
C LEU A 120 13.02 5.30 4.00
N GLN A 121 11.76 5.72 3.99
CA GLN A 121 11.35 6.96 3.34
C GLN A 121 10.94 8.04 4.33
N VAL A 122 11.06 7.75 5.63
CA VAL A 122 10.60 8.63 6.69
C VAL A 122 11.73 9.11 7.57
N LYS A 123 11.49 10.21 8.28
CA LYS A 123 12.32 10.74 9.35
C LYS A 123 11.42 10.97 10.57
N ALA A 124 11.95 10.77 11.77
CA ALA A 124 11.24 11.18 12.97
C ALA A 124 10.97 12.68 12.90
N PHE A 125 9.86 13.14 13.48
CA PHE A 125 9.74 14.56 13.76
C PHE A 125 10.93 14.95 14.63
N SER A 126 11.68 15.96 14.21
CA SER A 126 12.67 16.56 15.08
C SER A 126 11.90 17.13 16.27
N ASN A 127 11.90 16.42 17.40
CA ASN A 127 11.68 17.09 18.66
C ASN A 127 12.81 18.12 18.72
N GLY A 128 12.46 19.39 18.52
CA GLY A 128 13.37 20.47 18.87
C GLY A 128 13.68 20.29 20.34
N GLN A 129 14.85 19.71 20.64
CA GLN A 129 15.49 19.95 21.92
C GLN A 129 15.91 21.42 21.87
N ASN A 130 15.02 22.28 22.37
CA ASN A 130 15.41 23.54 22.98
C ASN A 130 15.86 23.24 24.41
#